data_AF-A0A957CG83-F1
#
_entry.id   AF-A0A957CG83-F1
#
_cell.length_a   1.000
_cell.length_b   1.000
_cell.length_c   1.000
_cell.angle_alpha   90.00
_cell.angle_beta   90.00
_cell.angle_gamma   90.00
#
_symmetry.space_group_name_H-M   'P 1'
#
loop_
_entity.id
_entity.type
_entity.pdbx_description
1 polymer ?
#
loop_
_entity_poly.entity_id
_entity_poly.type
_entity_poly.pdbx_seq_one_letter_code
_entity_poly.pdbx_strand_id
1 'polypeptide(L)' 'MKVAVIGGGSSYTPELINGFIERAGSFPLSELWLVDILPERLEIVGKFAQRMVAAKGSPFQV' A
#
# COMPACT_ATOMS: atom_id res chain seq x y z
N MET A 1 -0.76 -3.45 -13.14
CA MET A 1 -1.72 -4.37 -12.48
C MET A 1 -2.35 -3.66 -11.30
N LYS A 2 -3.64 -3.89 -11.02
CA LYS A 2 -4.30 -3.35 -9.82
C LYS A 2 -4.44 -4.44 -8.76
N VAL A 3 -4.11 -4.12 -7.51
CA VAL A 3 -4.28 -5.02 -6.36
C VAL A 3 -5.12 -4.30 -5.31
N ALA A 4 -6.09 -4.99 -4.73
CA ALA A 4 -6.87 -4.50 -3.59
C ALA A 4 -6.59 -5.35 -2.35
N VAL A 5 -6.39 -4.68 -1.20
CA VAL A 5 -6.19 -5.32 0.10
C VAL A 5 -7.40 -5.01 0.96
N ILE A 6 -8.16 -6.06 1.29
CA ILE A 6 -9.29 -5.98 2.22
C ILE A 6 -8.75 -6.17 3.65
N GLY A 7 -9.07 -5.24 4.56
CA GLY A 7 -8.41 -5.13 5.87
C GLY A 7 -7.15 -4.25 5.84
N GLY A 8 -7.11 -3.26 4.95
CA GLY A 8 -5.96 -2.39 4.71
C GLY A 8 -5.56 -1.51 5.90
N GLY A 9 -6.43 -1.32 6.90
CA GLY A 9 -6.13 -0.65 8.17
C GLY A 9 -5.37 -1.53 9.17
N SER A 10 -4.96 -2.74 8.77
CA SER A 10 -4.12 -3.63 9.58
C SER A 10 -2.74 -3.02 9.86
N SER A 11 -2.22 -3.26 11.07
CA SER A 11 -0.82 -2.94 11.41
C SER A 11 0.18 -3.76 10.59
N TYR A 12 -0.26 -4.82 9.91
CA TYR A 12 0.56 -5.64 9.01
C TYR A 12 0.66 -5.08 7.59
N THR A 13 -0.27 -4.20 7.18
CA THR A 13 -0.29 -3.60 5.83
C THR A 13 1.04 -2.92 5.45
N PRO A 14 1.77 -2.21 6.34
CA PRO A 14 3.08 -1.65 6.01
C PRO A 14 4.12 -2.69 5.54
N GLU A 15 4.13 -3.88 6.15
CA GLU A 15 5.04 -4.97 5.74
C GLU A 15 4.72 -5.46 4.32
N LEU A 16 3.42 -5.62 4.04
CA LEU A 16 2.94 -5.99 2.70
C LEU A 16 3.33 -4.93 1.65
N ILE A 17 3.19 -3.64 1.96
CA ILE A 17 3.59 -2.54 1.07
C ILE A 17 5.09 -2.56 0.82
N ASN A 18 5.91 -2.80 1.84
CA ASN A 18 7.35 -2.93 1.68
C ASN A 18 7.71 -4.07 0.70
N GLY A 19 7.02 -5.21 0.81
CA GLY A 19 7.18 -6.31 -0.14
C GLY A 19 6.83 -5.94 -1.58
N PHE A 20 5.78 -5.14 -1.80
CA PHE A 20 5.45 -4.64 -3.15
C PHE A 20 6.49 -3.67 -3.69
N ILE A 21 6.99 -2.77 -2.85
CA ILE A 21 8.05 -1.82 -3.22
C ILE A 21 9.32 -2.58 -3.63
N GLU A 22 9.78 -3.53 -2.82
CA GLU A 22 11.00 -4.32 -3.08
C GLU A 22 10.90 -5.13 -4.38
N ARG A 23 9.68 -5.51 -4.78
CA ARG A 23 9.41 -6.33 -5.96
C ARG A 23 8.90 -5.53 -7.15
N ALA A 24 8.88 -4.20 -7.10
CA ALA A 24 8.34 -3.36 -8.18
C ALA A 24 8.98 -3.63 -9.56
N GLY A 25 10.23 -4.08 -9.60
CA GLY A 25 10.93 -4.42 -10.85
C GLY A 25 10.51 -5.76 -11.49
N SER A 26 9.91 -6.68 -10.74
CA SER A 26 9.50 -8.02 -11.22
C SER A 26 8.00 -8.28 -11.10
N PHE A 27 7.30 -7.52 -10.25
CA PHE A 27 5.87 -7.56 -10.07
C PHE A 27 5.26 -6.24 -10.58
N PRO A 28 4.53 -6.24 -11.72
CA PRO A 28 4.10 -5.03 -12.41
C PRO A 28 2.85 -4.40 -11.77
N LEU A 29 2.92 -4.09 -10.48
CA LEU A 29 1.91 -3.35 -9.75
C LEU A 29 1.88 -1.90 -10.23
N SER A 30 0.70 -1.39 -10.55
CA SER A 30 0.49 0.00 -10.94
C SER A 30 -0.40 0.76 -9.95
N GLU A 31 -1.32 0.05 -9.29
CA GLU A 31 -2.24 0.62 -8.30
C GLU A 31 -2.46 -0.37 -7.14
N LEU A 32 -2.38 0.13 -5.92
CA LEU A 32 -2.70 -0.59 -4.69
C LEU A 32 -3.87 0.10 -3.99
N TRP A 33 -4.97 -0.61 -3.83
CA TRP A 33 -6.17 -0.08 -3.18
C TRP A 33 -6.28 -0.68 -1.78
N LEU A 34 -6.37 0.17 -0.76
CA LEU A 34 -6.59 -0.25 0.62
C LEU A 34 -8.08 -0.09 0.98
N VAL A 35 -8.69 -1.15 1.48
CA VAL A 35 -10.09 -1.17 1.90
C VAL A 35 -10.17 -1.61 3.36
N ASP A 36 -10.88 -0.87 4.19
CA ASP A 36 -11.18 -1.26 5.56
C ASP A 36 -12.57 -0.75 5.97
N ILE A 37 -13.21 -1.45 6.91
CA ILE A 37 -14.49 -1.03 7.48
C ILE A 37 -14.30 0.03 8.58
N LEU A 38 -13.09 0.16 9.11
CA LEU A 38 -12.71 1.16 10.12
C LEU A 38 -11.95 2.32 9.44
N PRO A 39 -12.64 3.44 9.14
CA PRO A 39 -12.05 4.52 8.35
C PRO A 39 -10.86 5.20 9.05
N GLU A 40 -10.88 5.32 10.38
CA GLU A 40 -9.76 5.91 11.13
C GLU A 40 -8.47 5.09 10.98
N ARG A 41 -8.58 3.76 10.97
CA ARG A 41 -7.43 2.87 10.75
C ARG A 41 -6.94 2.97 9.31
N LEU A 42 -7.87 2.98 8.35
CA LEU A 42 -7.55 3.13 6.95
C LEU A 42 -6.83 4.45 6.68
N GLU A 43 -7.27 5.56 7.29
CA GLU A 43 -6.64 6.86 7.08
C GLU A 43 -5.22 6.93 7.63
N ILE A 44 -4.99 6.39 8.84
CA ILE A 44 -3.65 6.34 9.44
C ILE A 44 -2.70 5.49 8.57
N VAL A 45 -3.12 4.26 8.24
CA VAL A 45 -2.29 3.32 7.48
C VAL A 45 -2.13 3.76 6.03
N GLY A 46 -3.19 4.25 5.39
CA GLY A 46 -3.17 4.75 4.01
C GLY A 46 -2.23 5.94 3.84
N LYS A 47 -2.27 6.93 4.75
CA LYS A 47 -1.30 8.04 4.74
C LYS A 47 0.13 7.56 4.95
N PHE A 48 0.33 6.53 5.78
CA PHE A 48 1.66 5.94 5.96
C PHE A 48 2.13 5.21 4.70
N ALA A 49 1.26 4.42 4.08
CA ALA A 49 1.52 3.72 2.83
C ALA A 49 1.95 4.68 1.70
N GLN A 50 1.23 5.78 1.53
CA GLN A 50 1.55 6.82 0.56
C GLN A 50 2.95 7.41 0.79
N ARG A 51 3.33 7.68 2.06
CA ARG A 51 4.68 8.16 2.39
C ARG A 51 5.76 7.11 2.12
N MET A 52 5.51 5.83 2.41
CA MET A 52 6.46 4.75 2.15
C MET A 52 6.75 4.62 0.66
N VAL A 53 5.71 4.65 -0.17
CA VAL A 53 5.82 4.54 -1.62
C VAL A 53 6.47 5.79 -2.23
N ALA A 54 6.09 6.99 -1.76
CA ALA A 54 6.73 8.24 -2.19
C ALA A 54 8.22 8.30 -1.86
N ALA A 55 8.65 7.80 -0.69
CA ALA A 55 10.06 7.73 -0.29
C ALA A 55 10.90 6.83 -1.22
N LYS A 56 10.27 6.04 -2.09
CA LYS A 56 10.91 5.14 -3.06
C LYS A 56 10.69 5.56 -4.51
N GLY A 57 10.27 6.81 -4.73
CA GLY A 57 10.07 7.36 -6.07
C GLY A 57 8.74 6.98 -6.71
N SER A 58 7.75 6.58 -5.90
CA SER A 58 6.39 6.25 -6.34
C SER A 58 6.31 5.23 -7.48
N PRO A 59 6.83 3.99 -7.29
CA PRO A 59 6.76 2.94 -8.31
C PRO A 59 5.34 2.51 -8.70
N PHE A 60 4.35 2.78 -7.84
CA PHE A 60 2.92 2.56 -8.08
C PHE A 60 2.08 3.58 -7.29
N GLN A 61 0.78 3.66 -7.59
CA GLN A 61 -0.17 4.51 -6.86
C GLN A 61 -0.79 3.75 -5.68
N VAL A 62 -1.07 4.46 -4.57
CA VAL A 62 -1.76 3.94 -3.38
C VAL A 62 -2.91 4.85 -2.98
#